data_AF-A0A965AUS0-F1
#
_entry.id   AF-A0A965AUS0-F1
#
_cell.length_a   1.000
_cell.length_b   1.000
_cell.length_c   1.000
_cell.angle_alpha   90.00
_cell.angle_beta   90.00
_cell.angle_gamma   90.00
#
_symmetry.space_group_name_H-M   'P 1'
#
loop_
_entity.id
_entity.type
_entity.pdbx_description
1 polymer ?
#
loop_
_entity_poly.entity_id
_entity_poly.type
_entity_poly.pdbx_seq_one_letter_code
_entity_poly.pdbx_strand_id
1 'polypeptide(L)'
;MSDPTPSTTAPVTPENLAVTLAAEAAQIGLDLPAATLPRLAAYASRLWAWNERLNLTRHTDACRFLQRDVADANALQAHLTAGERILDVGTGGGVPGVLLAILTSHNLLSLDLFTSWAPVILPFIVIASLVLAIM
;
A
#
# COMPACT_ATOMS: atom_id res chain seq x y z
N MET A 1 4.22 -29.42 8.54
CA MET A 1 4.05 -28.12 7.87
C MET A 1 4.72 -27.12 8.79
N SER A 2 6.03 -26.94 8.62
CA SER A 2 6.81 -26.08 9.51
C SER A 2 6.57 -24.64 9.10
N ASP A 3 6.12 -23.80 10.03
CA ASP A 3 6.19 -22.35 9.85
C ASP A 3 7.62 -21.97 9.47
N PRO A 4 7.85 -21.10 8.48
CA PRO A 4 9.18 -20.55 8.24
C PRO A 4 9.60 -19.81 9.51
N THR A 5 10.73 -20.23 10.08
CA THR A 5 11.39 -19.59 11.21
C THR A 5 11.50 -18.07 10.96
N PRO A 6 11.14 -17.19 11.91
CA PRO A 6 11.36 -15.77 11.72
C PRO A 6 12.86 -15.52 11.59
N SER A 7 13.30 -15.16 10.38
CA SER A 7 14.67 -14.75 10.10
C SER A 7 15.01 -13.57 11.00
N THR A 8 15.88 -13.83 11.98
CA THR A 8 16.41 -12.84 12.92
C THR A 8 17.19 -11.79 12.14
N THR A 9 16.55 -10.66 11.87
CA THR A 9 17.15 -9.47 11.25
C THR A 9 16.84 -8.28 12.17
N ALA A 10 17.77 -7.34 12.27
CA ALA A 10 17.65 -6.12 13.06
C ALA A 10 16.24 -5.49 12.99
N PRO A 11 15.78 -4.76 14.03
CA PRO A 11 14.48 -4.10 14.00
C PRO A 11 14.30 -3.32 12.69
N VAL A 12 13.19 -3.57 12.00
CA VAL A 12 12.90 -2.92 10.73
C VAL A 12 12.66 -1.45 11.01
N THR A 13 13.58 -0.60 10.56
CA THR A 13 13.49 0.86 10.63
C THR A 13 13.26 1.42 9.23
N PRO A 14 12.69 2.63 9.10
CA PRO A 14 12.55 3.27 7.79
C PRO A 14 13.86 3.35 7.00
N GLU A 15 14.99 3.45 7.70
CA GLU A 15 16.34 3.57 7.14
C GLU A 15 16.87 2.27 6.53
N ASN A 16 16.54 1.10 7.12
CA ASN A 16 17.00 -0.21 6.65
C ASN A 16 15.95 -0.97 5.82
N LEU A 17 14.71 -0.46 5.75
CA LEU A 17 13.58 -1.16 5.14
C LEU A 17 13.81 -1.54 3.67
N ALA A 18 14.47 -0.70 2.87
CA ALA A 18 14.76 -1.04 1.48
C ALA A 18 15.68 -2.25 1.34
N VAL A 19 16.68 -2.38 2.23
CA VAL A 19 17.61 -3.52 2.27
C VAL A 19 16.87 -4.77 2.73
N THR A 20 16.04 -4.64 3.76
CA THR A 20 15.19 -5.74 4.25
C THR A 20 14.26 -6.24 3.15
N LEU A 21 13.57 -5.34 2.43
CA LEU A 21 12.69 -5.71 1.32
C LEU A 21 13.47 -6.43 0.20
N ALA A 22 14.69 -6.00 -0.11
CA ALA A 22 15.53 -6.66 -1.11
C ALA A 22 15.86 -8.10 -0.71
N ALA A 23 16.27 -8.30 0.54
CA ALA A 23 16.62 -9.61 1.06
C ALA A 23 15.41 -10.55 1.10
N GLU A 24 14.27 -10.07 1.60
CA GLU A 24 13.02 -10.82 1.66
C GLU A 24 12.49 -11.17 0.25
N ALA A 25 12.54 -10.22 -0.69
CA ALA A 25 12.13 -10.46 -2.08
C ALA A 25 12.95 -11.59 -2.72
N ALA A 26 14.28 -11.58 -2.48
CA ALA A 26 15.15 -12.66 -2.93
C ALA A 26 14.82 -14.01 -2.27
N GLN A 27 14.48 -14.03 -0.97
CA GLN A 27 14.09 -15.25 -0.27
C GLN A 27 12.79 -15.86 -0.80
N ILE A 28 11.80 -15.03 -1.17
CA ILE A 28 10.51 -15.50 -1.70
C ILE A 28 10.52 -15.69 -3.23
N GLY A 29 11.65 -15.40 -3.90
CA GLY A 29 11.78 -15.52 -5.36
C GLY A 29 11.01 -14.46 -6.16
N LEU A 30 10.72 -13.30 -5.56
CA LEU A 30 10.05 -12.19 -6.23
C LEU A 30 11.09 -11.28 -6.90
N ASP A 31 11.17 -11.34 -8.23
CA ASP A 31 12.08 -10.51 -9.01
C ASP A 31 11.55 -9.07 -9.11
N LEU A 32 12.23 -8.14 -8.44
CA LEU A 32 11.89 -6.72 -8.41
C LEU A 32 13.09 -5.89 -8.88
N PRO A 33 12.89 -4.92 -9.79
CA PRO A 33 13.98 -4.04 -10.19
C PRO A 33 14.53 -3.28 -8.99
N ALA A 34 15.86 -3.26 -8.81
CA ALA A 34 16.48 -2.62 -7.64
C ALA A 34 16.07 -1.15 -7.45
N ALA A 35 15.73 -0.44 -8.53
CA ALA A 35 15.28 0.94 -8.51
C ALA A 35 13.88 1.13 -7.87
N THR A 36 13.04 0.09 -7.75
CA THR A 36 11.71 0.18 -7.14
C THR A 36 11.77 0.06 -5.62
N LEU A 37 12.78 -0.63 -5.07
CA LEU A 37 12.91 -0.93 -3.64
C LEU A 37 12.88 0.31 -2.74
N PRO A 38 13.58 1.42 -3.04
CA PRO A 38 13.50 2.64 -2.21
C PRO A 38 12.09 3.24 -2.19
N ARG A 39 11.36 3.17 -3.32
CA ARG A 39 9.99 3.68 -3.43
C ARG A 39 9.01 2.79 -2.67
N LEU A 40 9.17 1.47 -2.75
CA LEU A 40 8.40 0.50 -1.97
C LEU A 40 8.63 0.69 -0.47
N ALA A 41 9.87 0.87 -0.03
CA ALA A 41 10.21 1.13 1.36
C ALA A 41 9.56 2.44 1.86
N ALA A 42 9.66 3.52 1.08
CA ALA A 42 9.04 4.80 1.43
C ALA A 42 7.51 4.69 1.52
N TYR A 43 6.88 3.93 0.62
CA TYR A 43 5.44 3.67 0.66
C TYR A 43 5.05 2.85 1.90
N ALA A 44 5.70 1.70 2.13
CA ALA A 44 5.43 0.83 3.27
C ALA A 44 5.62 1.56 4.61
N SER A 45 6.70 2.33 4.76
CA SER A 45 6.94 3.15 5.95
C SER A 45 5.80 4.12 6.24
N ARG A 46 5.28 4.81 5.20
CA ARG A 46 4.14 5.72 5.36
C ARG A 46 2.86 4.96 5.66
N LEU A 47 2.59 3.88 4.92
CA LEU A 47 1.40 3.05 5.11
C LEU A 47 1.32 2.55 6.54
N TRP A 48 2.42 2.00 7.08
CA TRP A 48 2.46 1.46 8.44
C TRP A 48 2.35 2.56 9.50
N ALA A 49 2.98 3.72 9.30
CA ALA A 49 2.84 4.86 10.21
C ALA A 49 1.39 5.37 10.30
N TRP A 50 0.66 5.37 9.19
CA TRP A 50 -0.76 5.76 9.17
C TRP A 50 -1.70 4.63 9.62
N ASN A 51 -1.26 3.37 9.54
CA ASN A 51 -2.03 2.22 9.95
C ASN A 51 -2.45 2.28 11.43
N GLU A 52 -1.58 2.81 12.29
CA GLU A 52 -1.86 2.98 13.74
C GLU A 52 -3.10 3.84 14.01
N ARG A 53 -3.47 4.73 13.08
CA ARG A 53 -4.58 5.68 13.25
C ARG A 53 -5.84 5.26 12.53
N LEU A 54 -5.69 4.56 11.39
CA LEU A 54 -6.76 4.36 10.43
C LEU A 54 -7.02 2.89 10.07
N ASN A 55 -6.21 1.94 10.57
CA ASN A 55 -6.33 0.51 10.28
C ASN A 55 -6.41 0.21 8.76
N LEU A 56 -5.49 0.80 8.00
CA LEU A 56 -5.36 0.72 6.55
C LEU A 56 -4.92 -0.65 6.02
N THR A 57 -4.19 -1.43 6.82
CA THR A 57 -3.69 -2.76 6.45
C THR A 57 -3.66 -3.70 7.66
N ARG A 58 -3.84 -5.00 7.38
CA ARG A 58 -3.83 -6.07 8.39
C ARG A 58 -2.42 -6.47 8.84
N HIS A 59 -1.36 -5.96 8.20
CA HIS A 59 0.01 -6.37 8.48
C HIS A 59 1.00 -5.22 8.32
N THR A 60 2.06 -5.26 9.12
CA THR A 60 3.10 -4.22 9.21
C THR A 60 4.51 -4.81 9.16
N ASP A 61 4.65 -5.97 8.52
CA ASP A 61 5.91 -6.66 8.32
C ASP A 61 6.25 -6.79 6.83
N ALA A 62 7.55 -6.73 6.54
CA ALA A 62 8.08 -6.72 5.18
C ALA A 62 7.75 -7.99 4.39
N CYS A 63 7.80 -9.15 5.05
CA CYS A 63 7.55 -10.44 4.44
C CYS A 63 6.12 -10.55 3.91
N ARG A 64 5.11 -10.27 4.75
CA ARG A 64 3.70 -10.27 4.33
C ARG A 64 3.40 -9.19 3.30
N PHE A 65 4.00 -8.01 3.46
CA PHE A 65 3.85 -6.92 2.50
C PHE A 65 4.32 -7.33 1.10
N LEU A 66 5.46 -8.02 1.00
CA LEU A 66 5.94 -8.53 -0.27
C LEU A 66 5.09 -9.68 -0.81
N GLN A 67 4.76 -10.67 0.02
CA GLN A 67 4.05 -11.87 -0.40
C GLN A 67 2.58 -11.63 -0.76
N ARG A 68 1.95 -10.61 -0.18
CA ARG A 68 0.53 -10.31 -0.41
C ARG A 68 0.42 -9.09 -1.31
N ASP A 69 0.80 -7.93 -0.80
CA ASP A 69 0.46 -6.67 -1.48
C ASP A 69 1.31 -6.46 -2.74
N VAL A 70 2.64 -6.61 -2.64
CA VAL A 70 3.55 -6.39 -3.78
C VAL A 70 3.44 -7.52 -4.80
N ALA A 71 3.37 -8.77 -4.37
CA ALA A 71 3.23 -9.92 -5.28
C ALA A 71 1.92 -9.87 -6.06
N ASP A 72 0.79 -9.56 -5.40
CA ASP A 72 -0.50 -9.43 -6.08
C ASP A 72 -0.47 -8.29 -7.10
N ALA A 73 0.07 -7.11 -6.73
CA ALA A 73 0.24 -5.99 -7.66
C ALA A 73 1.20 -6.34 -8.81
N ASN A 74 2.27 -7.10 -8.55
CA ASN A 74 3.21 -7.53 -9.58
C ASN A 74 2.57 -8.50 -10.57
N ALA A 75 1.75 -9.44 -10.09
CA ALA A 75 1.03 -10.38 -10.93
C ALA A 75 0.04 -9.68 -11.87
N LEU A 76 -0.60 -8.60 -11.42
CA LEU A 76 -1.51 -7.80 -12.24
C LEU A 76 -0.83 -7.20 -13.49
N GLN A 77 0.48 -6.94 -13.45
CA GLN A 77 1.21 -6.38 -14.60
C GLN A 77 1.07 -7.22 -15.87
N ALA A 78 1.02 -8.54 -15.74
CA ALA A 78 0.89 -9.46 -16.88
C ALA A 78 -0.45 -9.31 -17.63
N HIS A 79 -1.42 -8.62 -17.04
CA HIS A 79 -2.75 -8.40 -17.58
C HIS A 79 -2.98 -6.97 -18.07
N LEU A 80 -1.98 -6.10 -17.98
CA LEU A 80 -2.08 -4.69 -18.33
C LEU A 80 -1.31 -4.39 -19.61
N THR A 81 -1.91 -3.62 -20.51
CA THR A 81 -1.22 -3.19 -21.74
C THR A 81 -0.45 -1.90 -21.49
N ALA A 82 0.78 -1.82 -22.00
CA ALA A 82 1.59 -0.60 -21.91
C ALA A 82 0.81 0.63 -22.43
N GLY A 83 0.75 1.70 -21.63
CA GLY A 83 0.04 2.92 -21.97
C GLY A 83 -1.47 2.92 -21.68
N GLU A 84 -2.04 1.82 -21.17
CA GLU A 84 -3.43 1.82 -20.68
C GLU A 84 -3.61 2.77 -19.49
N ARG A 85 -4.78 3.42 -19.46
CA ARG A 85 -5.24 4.17 -18.30
C ARG A 85 -5.99 3.24 -17.39
N ILE A 86 -5.50 3.10 -16.16
CA ILE A 86 -6.09 2.23 -15.15
C ILE A 86 -6.77 3.10 -14.11
N LEU A 87 -8.01 2.75 -13.75
CA LEU A 87 -8.76 3.35 -12.66
C LEU A 87 -8.79 2.39 -11.49
N ASP A 88 -8.18 2.77 -10.36
CA ASP A 88 -8.27 2.03 -9.11
C ASP A 88 -9.38 2.63 -8.23
N VAL A 89 -10.48 1.89 -8.02
CA VAL A 89 -11.69 2.37 -7.32
C VAL A 89 -11.71 1.83 -5.89
N GLY A 90 -11.71 2.74 -4.90
CA GLY A 90 -11.86 2.38 -3.48
C GLY A 90 -10.54 2.00 -2.79
N THR A 91 -9.43 2.56 -3.24
CA THR A 91 -8.06 2.09 -2.91
C THR A 91 -7.69 2.24 -1.43
N GLY A 92 -8.38 3.12 -0.68
CA GLY A 92 -8.11 3.37 0.74
C GLY A 92 -6.63 3.69 1.01
N GLY A 93 -5.88 2.68 1.47
CA GLY A 93 -4.42 2.74 1.67
C GLY A 93 -3.57 2.77 0.40
N GLY A 94 -4.19 2.75 -0.79
CA GLY A 94 -3.50 2.86 -2.08
C GLY A 94 -3.08 1.52 -2.70
N VAL A 95 -3.56 0.39 -2.20
CA VAL A 95 -3.31 -0.94 -2.79
C VAL A 95 -4.51 -1.33 -3.66
N PRO A 96 -4.32 -1.80 -4.91
CA PRO A 96 -3.04 -2.05 -5.58
C PRO A 96 -2.45 -0.86 -6.36
N GLY A 97 -3.18 0.25 -6.55
CA GLY A 97 -2.83 1.30 -7.51
C GLY A 97 -1.49 2.00 -7.29
N VAL A 98 -1.11 2.30 -6.04
CA VAL A 98 0.20 2.91 -5.73
C VAL A 98 1.34 1.92 -5.97
N LEU A 99 1.13 0.64 -5.64
CA LEU A 99 2.12 -0.41 -5.89
C LEU A 99 2.34 -0.60 -7.40
N LEU A 100 1.25 -0.64 -8.17
CA LEU A 100 1.34 -0.65 -9.64
C LEU A 100 2.11 0.55 -10.16
N ALA A 101 1.93 1.75 -9.61
CA ALA A 101 2.63 2.96 -10.04
C ALA A 101 4.13 2.98 -9.65
N ILE A 102 4.51 2.16 -8.66
CA ILE A 102 5.90 1.97 -8.28
C ILE A 102 6.57 0.91 -9.15
N LEU A 103 5.87 -0.19 -9.41
CA LEU A 103 6.39 -1.34 -10.14
C LEU A 103 6.42 -1.14 -11.66
N THR A 104 5.59 -0.24 -12.19
CA THR A 104 5.37 -0.09 -13.64
C THR A 104 5.60 1.32 -14.14
N SER A 105 5.59 1.48 -15.47
CA SER A 105 5.54 2.78 -16.15
C SER A 105 4.12 3.18 -16.60
N HIS A 106 3.06 2.63 -16.00
CA HIS A 106 1.68 2.95 -16.39
C HIS A 106 1.20 4.28 -15.80
N ASN A 107 0.33 4.97 -16.55
CA ASN A 107 -0.39 6.15 -16.09
C ASN A 107 -1.61 5.72 -15.27
N LEU A 108 -1.45 5.65 -13.95
CA LEU A 108 -2.48 5.23 -13.03
C LEU A 108 -3.30 6.42 -12.50
N LEU A 109 -4.62 6.28 -12.56
CA LEU A 109 -5.59 7.16 -11.94
C LEU A 109 -6.20 6.41 -10.75
N SER A 110 -6.08 6.98 -9.55
CA SER A 110 -6.70 6.42 -8.35
C SER A 110 -7.92 7.26 -7.98
N LEU A 111 -9.04 6.58 -7.68
CA LEU A 111 -10.27 7.20 -7.19
C LEU A 111 -10.69 6.53 -5.89
N ASP A 112 -10.56 7.26 -4.79
CA ASP A 112 -11.10 6.85 -3.50
C ASP A 112 -12.51 7.40 -3.29
N LEU A 113 -13.47 6.52 -3.03
CA LEU A 113 -14.87 6.87 -2.75
C LEU A 113 -15.02 7.64 -1.42
N PHE A 114 -14.13 7.43 -0.44
CA PHE A 114 -14.20 8.21 0.81
C PHE A 114 -13.83 9.67 0.56
N THR A 115 -12.72 9.91 -0.15
CA THR A 115 -12.23 11.27 -0.42
C THR A 115 -13.03 12.01 -1.50
N SER A 116 -13.53 11.31 -2.53
CA SER A 116 -14.30 11.94 -3.62
C SER A 116 -15.69 12.41 -3.20
N TRP A 117 -16.28 11.82 -2.15
CA TRP A 117 -17.56 12.25 -1.60
C TRP A 117 -17.40 13.16 -0.37
N ALA A 118 -16.19 13.31 0.18
CA ALA A 118 -15.93 14.21 1.30
C ALA A 118 -16.52 15.62 1.09
N PRO A 119 -16.34 16.35 -0.03
CA PRO A 119 -16.94 17.67 -0.21
C PRO A 119 -18.49 17.66 -0.23
N VAL A 120 -19.10 16.50 -0.52
CA VAL A 120 -20.56 16.33 -0.54
C VAL A 120 -21.10 15.91 0.82
N ILE A 121 -20.37 15.07 1.57
CA ILE A 121 -20.84 14.44 2.82
C ILE A 121 -20.43 15.25 4.08
N LEU A 122 -19.25 15.89 4.09
CA LEU A 122 -18.76 16.68 5.23
C LEU A 122 -19.76 17.74 5.72
N PRO A 123 -20.47 18.49 4.84
CA PRO A 123 -21.47 19.46 5.26
C PRO A 123 -22.58 18.83 6.10
N PHE A 124 -23.07 17.65 5.71
CA PHE A 124 -24.15 16.96 6.42
C PHE A 124 -23.70 16.42 7.78
N ILE A 125 -22.46 15.93 7.89
CA ILE A 125 -21.89 15.46 9.16
C ILE A 125 -21.71 16.62 10.14
N VAL A 126 -21.21 17.77 9.66
CA VAL A 126 -21.04 18.98 10.49
C VAL A 126 -22.38 19.51 10.95
N ILE A 127 -23.39 19.58 10.06
CA ILE A 127 -24.74 20.00 10.41
C ILE A 127 -25.36 19.05 11.43
N ALA A 128 -25.28 17.73 11.22
CA ALA A 128 -25.82 16.75 12.17
C ALA A 128 -25.15 16.85 13.55
N SER A 129 -23.83 17.04 13.59
CA SER A 129 -23.09 17.20 14.85
C SER A 129 -23.42 18.51 15.56
N LEU A 130 -23.63 19.60 14.82
CA LEU A 130 -24.05 20.89 15.37
C LEU A 130 -25.47 20.84 15.94
N VAL A 131 -26.40 20.17 15.25
CA VAL A 131 -27.77 19.95 15.73
C VAL A 131 -27.76 19.13 17.01
N LEU A 132 -26.97 18.05 17.06
CA LEU A 132 -26.84 17.22 18.27
C LEU A 132 -26.20 17.97 19.44
N ALA A 133 -25.31 18.93 19.18
CA ALA A 133 -24.66 19.72 20.22
C ALA A 133 -25.53 20.85 20.81
N ILE A 134 -26.66 21.17 20.15
CA ILE A 134 -27.61 22.22 20.57
C ILE A 134 -28.86 21.62 21.24
N MET A 135 -29.04 20.30 21.15
CA MET A 135 -30.07 19.54 21.89
C MET A 135 -29.55 19.05 23.24
#